data_AF-A0AAN7CCG4-F1
#
_entry.id   AF-A0AAN7CCG4-F1
#
_cell.length_a   1.000
_cell.length_b   1.000
_cell.length_c   1.000
_cell.angle_alpha   90.00
_cell.angle_beta   90.00
_cell.angle_gamma   90.00
#
_symmetry.space_group_name_H-M   'P 1'
#
loop_
_entity.id
_entity.type
_entity.pdbx_description
1 polymer ?
#
loop_
_entity_poly.entity_id
_entity_poly.type
_entity_poly.pdbx_seq_one_letter_code
_entity_poly.pdbx_strand_id
1 'polypeptide(L)'
;MKESDKSRVDALVEWSRRHGGSLHPSLEIYYDDVTKFSLRVKPSVNVGLTAPLKAVTCPVSTTLSYLNAVIDDPVNPASPLKQQNAAFPERFMELNPPHVIGRFFLIKEYLKGKDSFWWPYIATLPQPEHVNAWALPAFWAEDDIAYLEGTNAHAAIEEIQANVKREFKQARKALKDDEFPGWLDYTQMLYKWAFCIFTSRSFRPSLILSDSAKQHVSALMSEDCQLDDFSMLQPLFDIANHSMTSRYTWDVSSDPDCCQLICLDAYGPGDQVYNNYGLKTNSELLLGYGFILPETEALHNDYVHVRKRQQQQDGGDSKSKLPQDFLISLRPITHPSSLVGRSRASSSSASRLSTLPGFAHFEPALVDDLASAVATPEERQVLQRWNDEKKSTTTDPAAPPPELAELVGRVKDMLAGKLQYDYQRLVAVEEGDDDDEGQEVLPSPGNRNQMLAAEYRERCKKVLVAAMQDLKSKDGGGTGEDG
;
A
#
# COMPACT_ATOMS: atom_id res chain seq x y z
N MET A 1 -4.64 11.95 -25.21
CA MET A 1 -5.33 10.64 -25.09
C MET A 1 -5.65 10.13 -26.50
N LYS A 2 -5.47 8.83 -26.78
CA LYS A 2 -5.81 8.25 -28.09
C LYS A 2 -7.33 8.19 -28.26
N GLU A 3 -7.84 8.20 -29.49
CA GLU A 3 -9.29 8.18 -29.75
C GLU A 3 -9.97 6.92 -29.17
N SER A 4 -9.28 5.77 -29.25
CA SER A 4 -9.74 4.51 -28.63
C SER A 4 -9.89 4.61 -27.11
N ASP A 5 -9.00 5.35 -26.45
CA ASP A 5 -9.03 5.53 -25.00
C ASP A 5 -10.18 6.47 -24.62
N LYS A 6 -10.36 7.54 -25.39
CA LYS A 6 -11.47 8.48 -25.24
C LYS A 6 -12.81 7.76 -25.34
N SER A 7 -13.01 6.93 -26.36
CA SER A 7 -14.25 6.17 -26.53
C SER A 7 -14.55 5.24 -25.36
N ARG A 8 -13.53 4.58 -24.78
CA ARG A 8 -13.69 3.72 -23.59
C ARG A 8 -14.04 4.52 -22.35
N VAL A 9 -13.37 5.66 -22.15
CA VAL A 9 -13.65 6.59 -21.05
C VAL A 9 -15.08 7.15 -21.14
N ASP A 10 -15.50 7.60 -22.32
CA ASP A 10 -16.85 8.12 -22.54
C ASP A 10 -17.91 7.04 -22.27
N ALA A 11 -17.64 5.80 -22.69
CA ALA A 11 -18.51 4.65 -22.41
C ALA A 11 -18.62 4.35 -20.91
N LEU A 12 -17.50 4.39 -20.16
CA LEU A 12 -17.49 4.24 -18.70
C LEU A 12 -18.30 5.35 -18.02
N VAL A 13 -18.07 6.62 -18.36
CA VAL A 13 -18.76 7.75 -17.73
C VAL A 13 -20.26 7.69 -18.00
N GLU A 14 -20.67 7.37 -19.23
CA GLU A 14 -22.07 7.23 -19.58
C GLU A 14 -22.73 6.02 -18.90
N TRP A 15 -22.03 4.87 -18.84
CA TRP A 15 -22.51 3.71 -18.11
C TRP A 15 -22.66 3.99 -16.61
N SER A 16 -21.66 4.63 -15.99
CA SER A 16 -21.70 5.04 -14.59
C SER A 16 -22.89 5.95 -14.31
N ARG A 17 -23.10 6.96 -15.18
CA ARG A 17 -24.23 7.90 -15.09
C ARG A 17 -25.60 7.20 -15.13
N ARG A 18 -25.77 6.21 -16.00
CA ARG A 18 -27.03 5.44 -16.10
C ARG A 18 -27.34 4.63 -14.84
N HIS A 19 -26.33 4.29 -14.04
CA HIS A 19 -26.46 3.51 -12.81
C HIS A 19 -26.38 4.36 -11.54
N GLY A 20 -26.50 5.69 -11.66
CA GLY A 20 -26.52 6.62 -10.52
C GLY A 20 -25.16 7.20 -10.12
N GLY A 21 -24.09 6.83 -10.82
CA GLY A 21 -22.77 7.43 -10.62
C GLY A 21 -22.64 8.80 -11.26
N SER A 22 -21.63 9.57 -10.85
CA SER A 22 -21.35 10.85 -11.48
C SER A 22 -19.87 11.26 -11.37
N LEU A 23 -19.41 11.97 -12.40
CA LEU A 23 -18.19 12.76 -12.40
C LEU A 23 -18.59 14.23 -12.34
N HIS A 24 -17.93 15.03 -11.50
CA HIS A 24 -18.23 16.46 -11.42
C HIS A 24 -18.12 17.14 -12.80
N PRO A 25 -19.07 18.02 -13.21
CA PRO A 25 -19.14 18.55 -14.58
C PRO A 25 -17.89 19.32 -15.04
N SER A 26 -17.17 19.93 -14.11
CA SER A 26 -15.93 20.66 -14.37
C SER A 26 -14.68 19.76 -14.38
N LEU A 27 -14.82 18.47 -14.11
CA LEU A 27 -13.72 17.51 -14.18
C LEU A 27 -13.76 16.71 -15.48
N GLU A 28 -12.60 16.25 -15.91
CA GLU A 28 -12.43 15.31 -17.01
C GLU A 28 -11.40 14.24 -16.64
N ILE A 29 -11.55 13.07 -17.25
CA ILE A 29 -10.50 12.05 -17.26
C ILE A 29 -9.53 12.41 -18.39
N TYR A 30 -8.25 12.50 -18.05
CA TYR A 30 -7.19 12.77 -19.02
C TYR A 30 -6.08 11.72 -18.91
N TYR A 31 -5.10 11.81 -19.80
CA TYR A 31 -3.91 10.96 -19.78
C TYR A 31 -2.66 11.83 -19.80
N ASP A 32 -1.70 11.55 -18.91
CA ASP A 32 -0.32 12.03 -18.98
C ASP A 32 0.69 10.89 -18.80
N ASP A 33 1.95 11.15 -19.10
CA ASP A 33 2.98 10.10 -19.09
C ASP A 33 3.47 9.72 -17.69
N VAL A 34 3.21 10.54 -16.67
CA VAL A 34 3.65 10.30 -15.30
C VAL A 34 2.62 9.44 -14.55
N THR A 35 1.38 9.92 -14.48
CA THR A 35 0.29 9.34 -13.69
C THR A 35 -0.74 8.57 -14.53
N LYS A 36 -0.57 8.55 -15.86
CA LYS A 36 -1.44 7.82 -16.79
C LYS A 36 -2.86 8.37 -16.76
N PHE A 37 -3.87 7.50 -16.65
CA PHE A 37 -5.25 7.97 -16.57
C PHE A 37 -5.50 8.61 -15.22
N SER A 38 -6.04 9.82 -15.27
CA SER A 38 -6.06 10.74 -14.13
C SER A 38 -7.31 11.60 -14.19
N LEU A 39 -7.72 12.18 -13.06
CA LEU A 39 -8.77 13.21 -13.01
C LEU A 39 -8.14 14.59 -12.98
N ARG A 40 -8.68 15.55 -13.74
CA ARG A 40 -8.30 16.96 -13.60
C ARG A 40 -9.48 17.90 -13.75
N VAL A 41 -9.32 19.13 -13.28
CA VAL A 41 -10.20 20.23 -13.67
C VAL A 41 -9.99 20.52 -15.15
N LYS A 42 -11.08 20.57 -15.91
CA LYS A 42 -11.07 20.90 -17.34
C LYS A 42 -10.32 22.23 -17.54
N PRO A 43 -9.31 22.29 -18.43
CA PRO A 43 -8.60 23.53 -18.74
C PRO A 43 -9.51 24.65 -19.28
N SER A 44 -10.67 24.30 -19.85
CA SER A 44 -11.67 25.24 -20.37
C SER A 44 -12.51 25.93 -19.30
N VAL A 45 -12.35 25.57 -18.03
CA VAL A 45 -13.07 26.19 -16.91
C VAL A 45 -12.42 27.54 -16.59
N ASN A 46 -13.22 28.60 -16.51
CA ASN A 46 -12.70 29.97 -16.31
C ASN A 46 -12.52 30.36 -14.83
N VAL A 47 -13.08 29.60 -13.89
CA VAL A 47 -13.06 29.88 -12.45
C VAL A 47 -12.62 28.63 -11.70
N GLY A 48 -11.65 28.77 -10.79
CA GLY A 48 -11.19 27.67 -9.95
C GLY A 48 -12.33 27.06 -9.11
N LEU A 49 -12.18 25.78 -8.76
CA LEU A 49 -13.12 25.05 -7.91
C LEU A 49 -12.72 25.22 -6.44
N THR A 50 -13.69 25.57 -5.59
CA THR A 50 -13.50 25.69 -4.15
C THR A 50 -13.82 24.39 -3.43
N ALA A 51 -13.16 24.14 -2.30
CA ALA A 51 -13.52 23.05 -1.39
C ALA A 51 -14.81 23.36 -0.59
N PRO A 52 -15.60 22.35 -0.18
CA PRO A 52 -15.46 20.94 -0.55
C PRO A 52 -15.97 20.68 -1.98
N LEU A 53 -15.23 19.87 -2.75
CA LEU A 53 -15.57 19.47 -4.10
C LEU A 53 -15.96 17.99 -4.13
N LYS A 54 -17.22 17.68 -4.43
CA LYS A 54 -17.64 16.31 -4.73
C LYS A 54 -17.15 15.94 -6.13
N ALA A 55 -16.03 15.24 -6.21
CA ALA A 55 -15.35 14.92 -7.47
C ALA A 55 -16.02 13.74 -8.19
N VAL A 56 -16.29 12.65 -7.46
CA VAL A 56 -16.85 11.41 -8.00
C VAL A 56 -17.92 10.87 -7.05
N THR A 57 -18.99 10.30 -7.60
CA THR A 57 -19.97 9.47 -6.89
C THR A 57 -19.99 8.09 -7.53
N CYS A 58 -19.72 7.05 -6.74
CA CYS A 58 -19.72 5.65 -7.16
C CYS A 58 -20.80 4.88 -6.39
N PRO A 59 -21.88 4.42 -7.06
CA PRO A 59 -22.91 3.59 -6.45
C PRO A 59 -22.39 2.21 -6.07
N VAL A 60 -22.87 1.64 -4.96
CA VAL A 60 -22.56 0.27 -4.53
C VAL A 60 -22.96 -0.75 -5.61
N SER A 61 -24.07 -0.50 -6.32
CA SER A 61 -24.57 -1.31 -7.44
C SER A 61 -23.64 -1.37 -8.65
N THR A 62 -22.61 -0.54 -8.72
CA THR A 62 -21.61 -0.60 -9.81
C THR A 62 -20.30 -1.25 -9.38
N THR A 63 -20.13 -1.56 -8.10
CA THR A 63 -18.90 -2.18 -7.59
C THR A 63 -18.73 -3.61 -8.11
N LEU A 64 -17.47 -4.06 -8.16
CA LEU A 64 -17.10 -5.43 -8.54
C LEU A 64 -16.23 -6.05 -7.45
N SER A 65 -16.67 -7.18 -6.89
CA SER A 65 -16.01 -7.85 -5.77
C SER A 65 -16.47 -9.31 -5.58
N TYR A 66 -15.99 -9.91 -4.50
CA TYR A 66 -16.49 -11.19 -3.97
C TYR A 66 -18.03 -11.23 -3.83
N LEU A 67 -18.65 -10.15 -3.36
CA LEU A 67 -20.10 -10.13 -3.10
C LEU A 67 -20.92 -10.39 -4.36
N ASN A 68 -20.44 -9.90 -5.51
CA ASN A 68 -21.09 -10.14 -6.80
C ASN A 68 -20.98 -11.61 -7.23
N ALA A 69 -19.92 -12.32 -6.83
CA ALA A 69 -19.76 -13.73 -7.11
C ALA A 69 -20.73 -14.61 -6.31
N VAL A 70 -21.17 -14.15 -5.13
CA VAL A 70 -22.14 -14.88 -4.30
C VAL A 70 -23.52 -14.94 -4.96
N ILE A 71 -23.89 -13.92 -5.71
CA ILE A 71 -25.22 -13.80 -6.34
C ILE A 71 -25.21 -13.81 -7.87
N ASP A 72 -24.01 -13.84 -8.48
CA ASP A 72 -23.75 -13.67 -9.91
C ASP A 72 -24.40 -12.43 -10.57
N ASP A 73 -24.49 -11.33 -9.82
CA ASP A 73 -25.26 -10.12 -10.20
C ASP A 73 -24.69 -8.88 -9.47
N PRO A 74 -25.01 -7.64 -9.90
CA PRO A 74 -24.70 -6.45 -9.13
C PRO A 74 -25.43 -6.41 -7.79
N VAL A 75 -24.70 -6.02 -6.74
CA VAL A 75 -25.25 -5.90 -5.37
C VAL A 75 -25.93 -4.54 -5.23
N ASN A 76 -27.26 -4.53 -5.10
CA ASN A 76 -28.02 -3.31 -4.90
C ASN A 76 -28.60 -3.26 -3.47
N PRO A 77 -28.04 -2.42 -2.56
CA PRO A 77 -28.50 -2.35 -1.18
C PRO A 77 -29.98 -1.95 -1.02
N ALA A 78 -30.53 -1.22 -2.02
CA ALA A 78 -31.93 -0.81 -2.03
C ALA A 78 -32.90 -1.92 -2.50
N SER A 79 -32.40 -3.03 -3.02
CA SER A 79 -33.23 -4.16 -3.50
C SER A 79 -33.20 -5.33 -2.53
N PRO A 80 -34.32 -6.05 -2.31
CA PRO A 80 -34.30 -7.25 -1.49
C PRO A 80 -33.40 -8.32 -2.12
N LEU A 81 -32.62 -9.00 -1.28
CA LEU A 81 -31.81 -10.13 -1.69
C LEU A 81 -32.72 -11.23 -2.23
N LYS A 82 -32.58 -11.53 -3.52
CA LYS A 82 -33.22 -12.70 -4.13
C LYS A 82 -32.27 -13.88 -4.00
N GLN A 83 -32.81 -15.07 -3.76
CA GLN A 83 -32.02 -16.31 -3.94
C GLN A 83 -31.57 -16.36 -5.40
N GLN A 84 -30.28 -16.12 -5.61
CA GLN A 84 -29.60 -16.32 -6.88
C GLN A 84 -28.52 -17.38 -6.67
N ASN A 85 -28.15 -18.05 -7.76
CA ASN A 85 -27.06 -19.01 -7.72
C ASN A 85 -25.73 -18.25 -7.73
N ALA A 86 -24.76 -18.75 -6.98
CA ALA A 86 -23.40 -18.23 -7.04
C ALA A 86 -22.81 -18.39 -8.44
N ALA A 87 -21.84 -17.54 -8.76
CA ALA A 87 -21.15 -17.50 -10.06
C ALA A 87 -20.29 -18.74 -10.34
N PHE A 88 -19.97 -19.51 -9.29
CA PHE A 88 -19.12 -20.70 -9.33
C PHE A 88 -19.76 -21.85 -8.54
N PRO A 89 -19.32 -23.11 -8.77
CA PRO A 89 -19.80 -24.26 -8.02
C PRO A 89 -19.61 -24.10 -6.51
N GLU A 90 -20.51 -24.69 -5.72
CA GLU A 90 -20.51 -24.63 -4.24
C GLU A 90 -19.14 -25.00 -3.65
N ARG A 91 -18.54 -26.11 -4.09
CA ARG A 91 -17.22 -26.54 -3.66
C ARG A 91 -16.12 -25.52 -3.98
N PHE A 92 -16.22 -24.79 -5.09
CA PHE A 92 -15.27 -23.70 -5.37
C PHE A 92 -15.45 -22.55 -4.38
N MET A 93 -16.69 -22.18 -4.06
CA MET A 93 -17.00 -21.09 -3.13
C MET A 93 -16.56 -21.42 -1.70
N GLU A 94 -16.68 -22.69 -1.27
CA GLU A 94 -16.27 -23.13 0.07
C GLU A 94 -14.75 -23.28 0.24
N LEU A 95 -14.05 -23.75 -0.80
CA LEU A 95 -12.62 -24.06 -0.72
C LEU A 95 -11.70 -22.84 -0.80
N ASN A 96 -12.21 -21.70 -1.27
CA ASN A 96 -11.39 -20.54 -1.60
C ASN A 96 -11.77 -19.34 -0.73
N PRO A 97 -10.78 -18.57 -0.26
CA PRO A 97 -11.07 -17.36 0.50
C PRO A 97 -11.69 -16.27 -0.40
N PRO A 98 -12.44 -15.31 0.19
CA PRO A 98 -13.17 -14.27 -0.53
C PRO A 98 -12.34 -13.52 -1.58
N HIS A 99 -11.09 -13.15 -1.27
CA HIS A 99 -10.23 -12.44 -2.22
C HIS A 99 -9.84 -13.27 -3.45
N VAL A 100 -9.75 -14.59 -3.34
CA VAL A 100 -9.50 -15.49 -4.48
C VAL A 100 -10.74 -15.55 -5.37
N ILE A 101 -11.91 -15.71 -4.76
CA ILE A 101 -13.20 -15.75 -5.47
C ILE A 101 -13.42 -14.44 -6.23
N GLY A 102 -13.20 -13.29 -5.59
CA GLY A 102 -13.33 -11.97 -6.24
C GLY A 102 -12.41 -11.81 -7.46
N ARG A 103 -11.18 -12.32 -7.41
CA ARG A 103 -10.27 -12.33 -8.58
C ARG A 103 -10.78 -13.23 -9.70
N PHE A 104 -11.28 -14.43 -9.38
CA PHE A 104 -11.89 -15.30 -10.39
C PHE A 104 -13.17 -14.69 -10.99
N PHE A 105 -13.95 -13.96 -10.19
CA PHE A 105 -15.13 -13.26 -10.67
C PHE A 105 -14.77 -12.14 -11.66
N LEU A 106 -13.72 -11.36 -11.39
CA LEU A 106 -13.22 -10.39 -12.36
C LEU A 106 -12.81 -11.06 -13.69
N ILE A 107 -12.17 -12.23 -13.63
CA ILE A 107 -11.80 -13.00 -14.84
C ILE A 107 -13.05 -13.46 -15.58
N LYS A 108 -14.06 -13.99 -14.86
CA LYS A 108 -15.35 -14.40 -15.44
C LYS A 108 -15.99 -13.25 -16.22
N GLU A 109 -16.07 -12.07 -15.61
CA GLU A 109 -16.69 -10.90 -16.23
C GLU A 109 -15.84 -10.32 -17.37
N TYR A 110 -14.51 -10.41 -17.30
CA TYR A 110 -13.64 -10.09 -18.43
C TYR A 110 -13.86 -11.05 -19.61
N LEU A 111 -13.97 -12.36 -19.38
CA LEU A 111 -14.17 -13.38 -20.43
C LEU A 111 -15.54 -13.25 -21.12
N LYS A 112 -16.55 -12.73 -20.42
CA LYS A 112 -17.86 -12.38 -21.02
C LYS A 112 -17.78 -11.23 -22.03
N GLY A 113 -16.70 -10.46 -22.02
CA GLY A 113 -16.55 -9.32 -22.94
C GLY A 113 -17.71 -8.32 -22.80
N LYS A 114 -18.26 -7.89 -23.93
CA LYS A 114 -19.35 -6.89 -23.99
C LYS A 114 -20.67 -7.37 -23.37
N ASP A 115 -20.83 -8.67 -23.10
CA ASP A 115 -22.00 -9.23 -22.43
C ASP A 115 -21.91 -9.08 -20.89
N SER A 116 -20.77 -8.62 -20.36
CA SER A 116 -20.65 -8.27 -18.94
C SER A 116 -21.29 -6.93 -18.64
N PHE A 117 -22.04 -6.87 -17.53
CA PHE A 117 -22.54 -5.62 -16.94
C PHE A 117 -21.41 -4.61 -16.69
N TRP A 118 -20.25 -5.10 -16.24
CA TRP A 118 -19.09 -4.28 -15.90
C TRP A 118 -18.15 -4.04 -17.08
N TRP A 119 -18.48 -4.47 -18.31
CA TRP A 119 -17.59 -4.30 -19.46
C TRP A 119 -17.11 -2.86 -19.68
N PRO A 120 -17.95 -1.81 -19.56
CA PRO A 120 -17.48 -0.42 -19.69
C PRO A 120 -16.39 -0.05 -18.69
N TYR A 121 -16.40 -0.64 -17.50
CA TYR A 121 -15.32 -0.50 -16.52
C TYR A 121 -14.11 -1.37 -16.86
N ILE A 122 -14.31 -2.68 -17.07
CA ILE A 122 -13.23 -3.64 -17.36
C ILE A 122 -12.42 -3.21 -18.60
N ALA A 123 -13.09 -2.67 -19.62
CA ALA A 123 -12.44 -2.16 -20.82
C ALA A 123 -11.51 -0.96 -20.56
N THR A 124 -11.70 -0.20 -19.47
CA THR A 124 -10.83 0.94 -19.10
C THR A 124 -9.66 0.53 -18.22
N LEU A 125 -9.68 -0.67 -17.64
CA LEU A 125 -8.54 -1.19 -16.90
C LEU A 125 -7.33 -1.42 -17.85
N PRO A 126 -6.11 -1.44 -17.33
CA PRO A 126 -4.97 -2.02 -18.05
C PRO A 126 -5.32 -3.43 -18.54
N GLN A 127 -5.25 -3.67 -19.85
CA GLN A 127 -5.70 -4.93 -20.44
C GLN A 127 -4.65 -6.04 -20.25
N PRO A 128 -5.05 -7.31 -20.03
CA PRO A 128 -4.15 -8.39 -19.65
C PRO A 128 -3.06 -8.69 -20.70
N GLU A 129 -3.30 -8.40 -21.98
CA GLU A 129 -2.34 -8.57 -23.07
C GLU A 129 -1.16 -7.58 -22.99
N HIS A 130 -1.34 -6.46 -22.26
CA HIS A 130 -0.32 -5.43 -22.08
C HIS A 130 0.36 -5.57 -20.71
N VAL A 131 1.15 -6.63 -20.52
CA VAL A 131 1.78 -6.99 -19.23
C VAL A 131 2.42 -5.79 -18.51
N ASN A 132 3.19 -4.97 -19.23
CA ASN A 132 3.88 -3.80 -18.66
C ASN A 132 2.95 -2.69 -18.13
N ALA A 133 1.65 -2.73 -18.45
CA ALA A 133 0.68 -1.74 -17.99
C ALA A 133 0.02 -2.10 -16.65
N TRP A 134 0.13 -3.35 -16.19
CA TRP A 134 -0.51 -3.84 -14.97
C TRP A 134 0.42 -4.61 -14.03
N ALA A 135 1.52 -5.18 -14.54
CA ALA A 135 2.39 -6.02 -13.74
C ALA A 135 3.02 -5.22 -12.59
N LEU A 136 2.72 -5.66 -11.37
CA LEU A 136 3.38 -5.22 -10.15
C LEU A 136 4.72 -5.98 -10.00
N PRO A 137 5.65 -5.51 -9.13
CA PRO A 137 6.99 -6.08 -9.00
C PRO A 137 7.04 -7.61 -8.89
N ALA A 138 6.07 -8.21 -8.19
CA ALA A 138 5.99 -9.66 -8.03
C ALA A 138 5.82 -10.45 -9.35
N PHE A 139 5.44 -9.80 -10.44
CA PHE A 139 5.26 -10.42 -11.76
C PHE A 139 6.03 -9.72 -12.87
N TRP A 140 7.04 -8.93 -12.54
CA TRP A 140 8.02 -8.48 -13.53
C TRP A 140 8.85 -9.63 -14.08
N ALA A 141 9.67 -9.37 -15.09
CA ALA A 141 10.68 -10.32 -15.53
C ALA A 141 11.72 -10.54 -14.41
N GLU A 142 12.30 -11.73 -14.33
CA GLU A 142 13.29 -12.06 -13.28
C GLU A 142 14.49 -11.09 -13.32
N ASP A 143 14.96 -10.72 -14.52
CA ASP A 143 16.02 -9.73 -14.72
C ASP A 143 15.65 -8.33 -14.18
N ASP A 144 14.35 -8.00 -14.10
CA ASP A 144 13.88 -6.74 -13.48
C ASP A 144 13.83 -6.87 -11.95
N ILE A 145 13.42 -8.04 -11.44
CA ILE A 145 13.32 -8.34 -10.00
C ILE A 145 14.70 -8.34 -9.34
N ALA A 146 15.75 -8.77 -10.06
CA ALA A 146 17.14 -8.74 -9.58
C ALA A 146 17.59 -7.34 -9.10
N TYR A 147 17.05 -6.26 -9.68
CA TYR A 147 17.32 -4.89 -9.22
C TYR A 147 16.67 -4.53 -7.88
N LEU A 148 15.86 -5.41 -7.30
CA LEU A 148 15.32 -5.25 -5.95
C LEU A 148 16.06 -6.13 -4.93
N GLU A 149 16.95 -7.02 -5.36
CA GLU A 149 17.69 -7.90 -4.45
C GLU A 149 18.40 -7.11 -3.34
N GLY A 150 18.38 -7.67 -2.14
CA GLY A 150 18.88 -7.03 -0.91
C GLY A 150 17.89 -6.08 -0.24
N THR A 151 16.86 -5.60 -0.94
CA THR A 151 15.84 -4.70 -0.36
C THR A 151 14.72 -5.46 0.36
N ASN A 152 13.94 -4.74 1.18
CA ASN A 152 12.71 -5.29 1.79
C ASN A 152 11.65 -5.71 0.75
N ALA A 153 11.63 -5.04 -0.42
CA ALA A 153 10.67 -5.33 -1.47
C ALA A 153 10.89 -6.71 -2.08
N HIS A 154 12.15 -7.12 -2.28
CA HIS A 154 12.48 -8.44 -2.84
C HIS A 154 11.99 -9.59 -1.97
N ALA A 155 12.19 -9.51 -0.64
CA ALA A 155 11.69 -10.54 0.28
C ALA A 155 10.16 -10.70 0.22
N ALA A 156 9.42 -9.60 0.01
CA ALA A 156 7.97 -9.64 -0.13
C ALA A 156 7.51 -10.24 -1.47
N ILE A 157 8.29 -10.05 -2.54
CA ILE A 157 7.97 -10.56 -3.89
C ILE A 157 7.88 -12.09 -3.88
N GLU A 158 8.86 -12.77 -3.29
CA GLU A 158 8.89 -14.25 -3.24
C GLU A 158 7.66 -14.82 -2.53
N GLU A 159 7.29 -14.23 -1.40
CA GLU A 159 6.10 -14.61 -0.63
C GLU A 159 4.82 -14.44 -1.46
N ILE A 160 4.67 -13.30 -2.14
CA ILE A 160 3.53 -13.02 -3.00
C ILE A 160 3.45 -14.03 -4.15
N GLN A 161 4.57 -14.30 -4.84
CA GLN A 161 4.62 -15.24 -5.95
C GLN A 161 4.21 -16.66 -5.52
N ALA A 162 4.73 -17.14 -4.39
CA ALA A 162 4.40 -18.45 -3.84
C ALA A 162 2.91 -18.56 -3.48
N ASN A 163 2.37 -17.53 -2.82
CA ASN A 163 0.97 -17.48 -2.41
C ASN A 163 0.02 -17.47 -3.61
N VAL A 164 0.23 -16.56 -4.57
CA VAL A 164 -0.60 -16.43 -5.77
C VAL A 164 -0.57 -17.68 -6.64
N LYS A 165 0.59 -18.32 -6.79
CA LYS A 165 0.73 -19.59 -7.52
C LYS A 165 -0.06 -20.72 -6.86
N ARG A 166 -0.04 -20.80 -5.53
CA ARG A 166 -0.78 -21.80 -4.76
C ARG A 166 -2.29 -21.57 -4.87
N GLU A 167 -2.74 -20.34 -4.63
CA GLU A 167 -4.16 -19.94 -4.74
C GLU A 167 -4.74 -20.29 -6.12
N PHE A 168 -4.08 -19.88 -7.20
CA PHE A 168 -4.53 -20.16 -8.56
C PHE A 168 -4.64 -21.66 -8.84
N LYS A 169 -3.64 -22.45 -8.45
CA LYS A 169 -3.62 -23.90 -8.69
C LYS A 169 -4.77 -24.60 -7.97
N GLN A 170 -5.02 -24.25 -6.70
CA GLN A 170 -6.11 -24.81 -5.91
C GLN A 170 -7.47 -24.45 -6.50
N ALA A 171 -7.70 -23.16 -6.76
CA ALA A 171 -8.96 -22.65 -7.28
C ALA A 171 -9.29 -23.23 -8.66
N ARG A 172 -8.32 -23.22 -9.60
CA ARG A 172 -8.53 -23.79 -10.94
C ARG A 172 -8.73 -25.30 -10.91
N LYS A 173 -8.10 -26.02 -9.97
CA LYS A 173 -8.34 -27.44 -9.79
C LYS A 173 -9.79 -27.71 -9.32
N ALA A 174 -10.33 -26.90 -8.42
CA ALA A 174 -11.74 -27.03 -8.00
C ALA A 174 -12.69 -26.85 -9.20
N LEU A 175 -12.49 -25.82 -10.03
CA LEU A 175 -13.28 -25.64 -11.26
C LEU A 175 -13.17 -26.82 -12.23
N LYS A 176 -11.96 -27.38 -12.39
CA LYS A 176 -11.73 -28.54 -13.26
C LYS A 176 -12.47 -29.78 -12.75
N ASP A 177 -12.33 -30.08 -11.46
CA ASP A 177 -12.89 -31.28 -10.84
C ASP A 177 -14.44 -31.27 -10.89
N ASP A 178 -15.04 -30.08 -10.83
CA ASP A 178 -16.49 -29.88 -10.92
C ASP A 178 -16.97 -29.66 -12.37
N GLU A 179 -16.11 -29.90 -13.36
CA GLU A 179 -16.39 -29.75 -14.81
C GLU A 179 -16.97 -28.38 -15.21
N PHE A 180 -16.54 -27.31 -14.52
CA PHE A 180 -17.05 -25.96 -14.78
C PHE A 180 -16.79 -25.54 -16.24
N PRO A 181 -17.82 -25.06 -16.99
CA PRO A 181 -17.65 -24.66 -18.37
C PRO A 181 -16.57 -23.59 -18.55
N GLY A 182 -15.66 -23.80 -19.50
CA GLY A 182 -14.59 -22.82 -19.78
C GLY A 182 -13.52 -22.71 -18.69
N TRP A 183 -13.40 -23.65 -17.74
CA TRP A 183 -12.34 -23.61 -16.70
C TRP A 183 -10.91 -23.49 -17.28
N LEU A 184 -10.71 -23.94 -18.53
CA LEU A 184 -9.43 -23.82 -19.23
C LEU A 184 -9.05 -22.37 -19.51
N ASP A 185 -10.03 -21.50 -19.77
CA ASP A 185 -9.86 -20.08 -20.10
C ASP A 185 -9.42 -19.24 -18.90
N TYR A 186 -9.59 -19.76 -17.67
CA TYR A 186 -9.02 -19.18 -16.45
C TYR A 186 -7.53 -19.46 -16.39
N THR A 187 -6.76 -18.66 -17.12
CA THR A 187 -5.29 -18.82 -17.21
C THR A 187 -4.57 -18.22 -16.02
N GLN A 188 -3.33 -18.67 -15.80
CA GLN A 188 -2.47 -18.09 -14.76
C GLN A 188 -2.17 -16.61 -15.03
N MET A 189 -2.08 -16.21 -16.31
CA MET A 189 -1.87 -14.82 -16.69
C MET A 189 -3.04 -13.95 -16.27
N LEU A 190 -4.28 -14.39 -16.53
CA LEU A 190 -5.49 -13.67 -16.10
C LEU A 190 -5.59 -13.59 -14.57
N TYR A 191 -5.15 -14.62 -13.85
CA TYR A 191 -5.11 -14.56 -12.39
C TYR A 191 -4.08 -13.57 -11.84
N LYS A 192 -2.87 -13.52 -12.43
CA LYS A 192 -1.86 -12.49 -12.10
C LYS A 192 -2.39 -11.08 -12.41
N TRP A 193 -3.03 -10.90 -13.56
CA TRP A 193 -3.69 -9.65 -13.93
C TRP A 193 -4.75 -9.25 -12.91
N ALA A 194 -5.69 -10.15 -12.58
CA ALA A 194 -6.73 -9.87 -11.60
C ALA A 194 -6.16 -9.55 -10.22
N PHE A 195 -5.11 -10.27 -9.78
CA PHE A 195 -4.37 -9.91 -8.57
C PHE A 195 -3.87 -8.46 -8.63
N CYS A 196 -3.18 -8.07 -9.70
CA CYS A 196 -2.65 -6.71 -9.83
C CYS A 196 -3.73 -5.64 -9.87
N ILE A 197 -4.84 -5.88 -10.55
CA ILE A 197 -5.98 -4.96 -10.58
C ILE A 197 -6.53 -4.77 -9.15
N PHE A 198 -6.83 -5.84 -8.43
CA PHE A 198 -7.32 -5.71 -7.05
C PHE A 198 -6.28 -5.02 -6.14
N THR A 199 -5.02 -5.42 -6.21
CA THR A 199 -3.96 -4.86 -5.34
C THR A 199 -3.75 -3.36 -5.57
N SER A 200 -3.86 -2.88 -6.81
CA SER A 200 -3.58 -1.48 -7.16
C SER A 200 -4.80 -0.56 -7.20
N ARG A 201 -6.04 -1.10 -7.20
CA ARG A 201 -7.26 -0.30 -7.46
C ARG A 201 -8.41 -0.54 -6.50
N SER A 202 -8.33 -1.55 -5.63
CA SER A 202 -9.45 -1.89 -4.75
C SER A 202 -9.47 -1.09 -3.46
N PHE A 203 -10.66 -1.06 -2.85
CA PHE A 203 -10.96 -0.35 -1.62
C PHE A 203 -11.44 -1.34 -0.56
N ARG A 204 -11.12 -1.03 0.71
CA ARG A 204 -11.63 -1.79 1.85
C ARG A 204 -13.13 -1.52 2.03
N PRO A 205 -13.99 -2.55 2.08
CA PRO A 205 -15.43 -2.37 2.20
C PRO A 205 -15.85 -1.53 3.41
N SER A 206 -15.16 -1.66 4.54
CA SER A 206 -15.44 -0.87 5.75
C SER A 206 -15.34 0.65 5.56
N LEU A 207 -14.54 1.11 4.59
CA LEU A 207 -14.29 2.53 4.31
C LEU A 207 -15.23 3.13 3.25
N ILE A 208 -15.87 2.29 2.43
CA ILE A 208 -16.65 2.75 1.26
C ILE A 208 -18.12 2.30 1.27
N LEU A 209 -18.55 1.57 2.30
CA LEU A 209 -19.96 1.22 2.50
C LEU A 209 -20.54 2.02 3.67
N SER A 210 -21.79 2.45 3.50
CA SER A 210 -22.62 2.97 4.59
C SER A 210 -22.97 1.87 5.59
N ASP A 211 -23.39 2.22 6.80
CA ASP A 211 -23.76 1.20 7.80
C ASP A 211 -24.97 0.36 7.37
N SER A 212 -25.93 0.95 6.65
CA SER A 212 -27.04 0.19 6.06
C SER A 212 -26.58 -0.74 4.94
N ALA A 213 -25.65 -0.30 4.09
CA ALA A 213 -25.06 -1.16 3.06
C ALA A 213 -24.26 -2.30 3.69
N LYS A 214 -23.49 -2.05 4.76
CA LYS A 214 -22.78 -3.10 5.53
C LYS A 214 -23.74 -4.16 6.03
N GLN A 215 -24.83 -3.76 6.68
CA GLN A 215 -25.86 -4.70 7.17
C GLN A 215 -26.47 -5.53 6.04
N HIS A 216 -26.74 -4.89 4.90
CA HIS A 216 -27.27 -5.56 3.72
C HIS A 216 -26.30 -6.62 3.17
N VAL A 217 -25.03 -6.26 2.98
CA VAL A 217 -24.05 -7.19 2.40
C VAL A 217 -23.61 -8.28 3.37
N SER A 218 -23.67 -8.04 4.69
CA SER A 218 -23.41 -9.08 5.69
C SER A 218 -24.36 -10.26 5.56
N ALA A 219 -25.60 -10.06 5.06
CA ALA A 219 -26.53 -11.15 4.80
C ALA A 219 -26.16 -12.02 3.56
N LEU A 220 -25.20 -11.58 2.75
CA LEU A 220 -24.63 -12.33 1.62
C LEU A 220 -23.35 -13.09 1.99
N MET A 221 -22.74 -12.78 3.12
CA MET A 221 -21.45 -13.32 3.51
C MET A 221 -21.62 -14.62 4.31
N SER A 222 -20.65 -15.52 4.22
CA SER A 222 -20.57 -16.67 5.12
C SER A 222 -20.26 -16.21 6.55
N GLU A 223 -20.66 -16.98 7.56
CA GLU A 223 -20.47 -16.61 8.98
C GLU A 223 -18.99 -16.37 9.34
N ASP A 224 -18.08 -17.08 8.69
CA ASP A 224 -16.63 -16.95 8.92
C ASP A 224 -15.98 -15.79 8.15
N CYS A 225 -16.70 -15.15 7.22
CA CYS A 225 -16.19 -14.05 6.41
C CYS A 225 -16.39 -12.70 7.13
N GLN A 226 -15.30 -11.98 7.36
CA GLN A 226 -15.33 -10.61 7.86
C GLN A 226 -15.39 -9.60 6.71
N LEU A 227 -15.93 -8.42 6.99
CA LEU A 227 -16.20 -7.39 5.97
C LEU A 227 -14.96 -6.98 5.19
N ASP A 228 -13.78 -6.96 5.83
CA ASP A 228 -12.52 -6.57 5.20
C ASP A 228 -11.65 -7.77 4.75
N ASP A 229 -12.21 -9.00 4.72
CA ASP A 229 -11.54 -10.18 4.14
C ASP A 229 -11.52 -10.16 2.60
N PHE A 230 -12.24 -9.22 2.00
CA PHE A 230 -12.22 -8.94 0.57
C PHE A 230 -12.06 -7.44 0.31
N SER A 231 -11.91 -7.08 -0.96
CA SER A 231 -11.84 -5.69 -1.40
C SER A 231 -12.75 -5.49 -2.60
N MET A 232 -13.16 -4.24 -2.84
CA MET A 232 -14.07 -3.89 -3.93
C MET A 232 -13.41 -2.95 -4.92
N LEU A 233 -13.65 -3.19 -6.20
CA LEU A 233 -13.34 -2.24 -7.25
C LEU A 233 -14.48 -1.21 -7.35
N GLN A 234 -14.13 0.07 -7.45
CA GLN A 234 -15.06 1.18 -7.57
C GLN A 234 -14.84 1.89 -8.92
N PRO A 235 -15.65 1.57 -9.95
CA PRO A 235 -15.53 2.21 -11.26
C PRO A 235 -15.59 3.74 -11.15
N LEU A 236 -14.82 4.44 -12.00
CA LEU A 236 -14.64 5.91 -12.01
C LEU A 236 -13.86 6.46 -10.81
N PHE A 237 -14.06 5.89 -9.62
CA PHE A 237 -13.42 6.30 -8.37
C PHE A 237 -11.92 5.94 -8.34
N ASP A 238 -11.57 4.76 -8.87
CA ASP A 238 -10.20 4.23 -8.94
C ASP A 238 -9.30 4.87 -10.02
N ILE A 239 -9.79 5.93 -10.69
CA ILE A 239 -9.02 6.75 -11.66
C ILE A 239 -8.25 7.87 -10.96
N ALA A 240 -8.70 8.31 -9.79
CA ALA A 240 -8.03 9.36 -9.04
C ALA A 240 -6.67 8.87 -8.51
N ASN A 241 -5.58 9.52 -8.93
CA ASN A 241 -4.23 9.15 -8.51
C ASN A 241 -3.92 9.53 -7.06
N HIS A 242 -2.85 8.94 -6.54
CA HIS A 242 -2.38 9.17 -5.18
C HIS A 242 -1.67 10.50 -5.00
N SER A 243 -2.02 11.23 -3.94
CA SER A 243 -1.19 12.26 -3.33
C SER A 243 -1.29 12.16 -1.81
N MET A 244 -0.14 11.98 -1.15
CA MET A 244 -0.05 11.93 0.32
C MET A 244 -0.43 13.25 1.00
N THR A 245 -0.30 14.37 0.28
CA THR A 245 -0.55 15.72 0.80
C THR A 245 -1.93 16.24 0.45
N SER A 246 -2.68 15.54 -0.41
CA SER A 246 -4.04 15.94 -0.78
C SER A 246 -5.03 15.62 0.33
N ARG A 247 -5.94 16.57 0.60
CA ARG A 247 -6.95 16.45 1.64
C ARG A 247 -8.27 16.02 1.02
N TYR A 248 -8.88 14.98 1.57
CA TYR A 248 -10.11 14.39 1.06
C TYR A 248 -10.87 13.70 2.20
N THR A 249 -12.12 13.34 1.91
CA THR A 249 -12.89 12.36 2.68
C THR A 249 -13.70 11.51 1.71
N TRP A 250 -13.98 10.27 2.11
CA TRP A 250 -14.99 9.45 1.45
C TRP A 250 -16.29 9.59 2.21
N ASP A 251 -17.32 10.08 1.55
CA ASP A 251 -18.65 10.24 2.13
C ASP A 251 -19.56 9.10 1.68
N VAL A 252 -19.99 8.32 2.67
CA VAL A 252 -20.93 7.19 2.55
C VAL A 252 -22.22 7.45 3.33
N SER A 253 -22.39 8.67 3.85
CA SER A 253 -23.46 9.06 4.76
C SER A 253 -24.55 9.87 4.09
N SER A 254 -24.17 10.78 3.18
CA SER A 254 -25.12 11.65 2.47
C SER A 254 -26.04 10.87 1.51
N ASP A 255 -25.54 9.75 0.98
CA ASP A 255 -26.29 8.82 0.15
C ASP A 255 -25.85 7.39 0.52
N PRO A 256 -26.69 6.61 1.22
CA PRO A 256 -26.29 5.31 1.77
C PRO A 256 -25.99 4.26 0.69
N ASP A 257 -26.42 4.48 -0.55
CA ASP A 257 -26.20 3.56 -1.66
C ASP A 257 -24.96 3.92 -2.49
N CYS A 258 -24.22 4.96 -2.09
CA CYS A 258 -23.07 5.49 -2.81
C CYS A 258 -21.86 5.73 -1.91
N CYS A 259 -20.67 5.70 -2.53
CA CYS A 259 -19.44 6.29 -1.99
C CYS A 259 -19.10 7.55 -2.79
N GLN A 260 -18.75 8.64 -2.12
CA GLN A 260 -18.44 9.92 -2.75
C GLN A 260 -17.02 10.38 -2.40
N LEU A 261 -16.22 10.70 -3.42
CA LEU A 261 -14.90 11.32 -3.22
C LEU A 261 -15.10 12.83 -3.03
N ILE A 262 -14.93 13.29 -1.79
CA ILE A 262 -15.01 14.71 -1.45
C ILE A 262 -13.59 15.25 -1.28
N CYS A 263 -13.18 16.11 -2.19
CA CYS A 263 -11.89 16.77 -2.15
C CYS A 263 -11.98 18.05 -1.32
N LEU A 264 -10.99 18.29 -0.45
CA LEU A 264 -10.96 19.40 0.51
C LEU A 264 -9.95 20.49 0.16
N ASP A 265 -9.33 20.37 -1.01
CA ASP A 265 -8.43 21.35 -1.60
C ASP A 265 -9.16 22.23 -2.64
N ALA A 266 -8.60 23.41 -2.92
CA ALA A 266 -9.02 24.24 -4.04
C ALA A 266 -8.23 23.86 -5.30
N TYR A 267 -8.87 23.95 -6.46
CA TYR A 267 -8.27 23.53 -7.73
C TYR A 267 -8.41 24.61 -8.80
N GLY A 268 -7.32 24.93 -9.48
CA GLY A 268 -7.30 25.75 -10.68
C GLY A 268 -7.62 24.93 -11.95
N PRO A 269 -7.90 25.61 -13.08
CA PRO A 269 -8.08 24.95 -14.37
C PRO A 269 -6.82 24.16 -14.77
N GLY A 270 -6.98 22.88 -15.12
CA GLY A 270 -5.88 21.98 -15.47
C GLY A 270 -5.27 21.21 -14.29
N ASP A 271 -5.57 21.59 -13.04
CA ASP A 271 -5.03 20.89 -11.86
C ASP A 271 -5.56 19.46 -11.78
N GLN A 272 -4.67 18.52 -11.50
CA GLN A 272 -5.03 17.14 -11.22
C GLN A 272 -5.76 17.05 -9.87
N VAL A 273 -6.84 16.29 -9.85
CA VAL A 273 -7.61 15.96 -8.65
C VAL A 273 -7.16 14.59 -8.16
N TYR A 274 -6.58 14.57 -6.96
CA TYR A 274 -6.00 13.38 -6.37
C TYR A 274 -6.94 12.76 -5.32
N ASN A 275 -6.81 11.45 -5.17
CA ASN A 275 -7.20 10.70 -3.98
C ASN A 275 -5.95 10.45 -3.12
N ASN A 276 -6.11 9.79 -1.97
CA ASN A 276 -5.01 9.30 -1.16
C ASN A 276 -5.24 7.82 -0.85
N TYR A 277 -4.23 6.99 -1.08
CA TYR A 277 -4.33 5.53 -0.92
C TYR A 277 -3.99 5.09 0.51
N GLY A 278 -3.91 6.05 1.42
CA GLY A 278 -3.43 5.89 2.79
C GLY A 278 -1.96 6.23 2.94
N LEU A 279 -1.52 6.30 4.19
CA LEU A 279 -0.13 6.58 4.54
C LEU A 279 0.76 5.36 4.27
N LYS A 280 1.27 5.26 3.04
CA LYS A 280 2.08 4.13 2.54
C LYS A 280 3.51 4.56 2.28
N THR A 281 4.49 3.76 2.67
CA THR A 281 5.90 3.98 2.32
C THR A 281 6.16 3.72 0.83
N ASN A 282 7.30 4.16 0.29
CA ASN A 282 7.69 3.85 -1.08
C ASN A 282 7.86 2.33 -1.33
N SER A 283 8.19 1.54 -0.30
CA SER A 283 8.17 0.07 -0.40
C SER A 283 6.75 -0.45 -0.68
N GLU A 284 5.77 0.04 0.09
CA GLU A 284 4.37 -0.36 -0.07
C GLU A 284 3.74 0.15 -1.37
N LEU A 285 4.10 1.38 -1.79
CA LEU A 285 3.66 1.93 -3.08
C LEU A 285 4.27 1.18 -4.26
N LEU A 286 5.55 0.81 -4.18
CA LEU A 286 6.21 0.02 -5.22
C LEU A 286 5.53 -1.34 -5.38
N LEU A 287 5.38 -2.09 -4.28
CA LEU A 287 4.80 -3.43 -4.30
C LEU A 287 3.30 -3.43 -4.65
N GLY A 288 2.55 -2.45 -4.16
CA GLY A 288 1.10 -2.39 -4.31
C GLY A 288 0.62 -1.68 -5.59
N TYR A 289 1.39 -0.72 -6.10
CA TYR A 289 0.95 0.20 -7.14
C TYR A 289 1.97 0.41 -8.27
N GLY A 290 3.21 -0.10 -8.14
CA GLY A 290 4.22 -0.01 -9.20
C GLY A 290 4.82 1.38 -9.41
N PHE A 291 4.85 2.22 -8.37
CA PHE A 291 5.52 3.53 -8.40
C PHE A 291 6.08 3.90 -7.02
N ILE A 292 6.98 4.90 -7.00
CA ILE A 292 7.48 5.55 -5.78
C ILE A 292 7.26 7.06 -5.87
N LEU A 293 7.11 7.74 -4.74
CA LEU A 293 6.97 9.19 -4.68
C LEU A 293 8.34 9.86 -4.54
N PRO A 294 8.62 10.97 -5.26
CA PRO A 294 9.87 11.71 -5.14
C PRO A 294 10.01 12.36 -3.77
N GLU A 295 11.26 12.50 -3.33
CA GLU A 295 11.60 13.33 -2.19
C GLU A 295 11.45 14.82 -2.56
N THR A 296 10.80 15.57 -1.68
CA THR A 296 10.64 17.02 -1.74
C THR A 296 10.88 17.62 -0.35
N GLU A 297 10.89 18.95 -0.24
CA GLU A 297 10.96 19.60 1.07
C GLU A 297 9.77 19.22 1.95
N ALA A 298 8.57 19.23 1.38
CA ALA A 298 7.32 19.00 2.11
C ALA A 298 6.98 17.51 2.34
N LEU A 299 7.57 16.59 1.58
CA LEU A 299 7.30 15.15 1.66
C LEU A 299 8.55 14.36 1.28
N HIS A 300 8.97 13.43 2.14
CA HIS A 300 9.71 12.26 1.70
C HIS A 300 8.90 11.02 2.07
N ASN A 301 9.06 9.95 1.30
CA ASN A 301 8.33 8.71 1.52
C ASN A 301 9.27 7.50 1.56
N ASP A 302 10.54 7.77 1.86
CA ASP A 302 11.64 6.83 1.80
C ASP A 302 11.92 6.29 3.21
N TYR A 303 11.67 4.99 3.37
CA TYR A 303 11.80 4.25 4.62
C TYR A 303 12.42 2.88 4.36
N VAL A 304 13.23 2.40 5.30
CA VAL A 304 13.67 1.00 5.36
C VAL A 304 12.89 0.29 6.44
N HIS A 305 12.38 -0.90 6.12
CA HIS A 305 11.57 -1.69 7.03
C HIS A 305 12.45 -2.68 7.81
N VAL A 306 12.27 -2.76 9.12
CA VAL A 306 12.99 -3.71 9.98
C VAL A 306 11.97 -4.61 10.66
N ARG A 307 12.07 -5.92 10.38
CA ARG A 307 11.21 -6.92 11.01
C ARG A 307 11.97 -7.63 12.12
N LYS A 308 11.29 -7.83 13.25
CA LYS A 308 11.80 -8.69 14.32
C LYS A 308 11.75 -10.15 13.87
N ARG A 309 12.84 -10.88 14.02
CA ARG A 309 12.88 -12.32 13.76
C ARG A 309 12.02 -13.02 14.81
N GLN A 310 10.86 -13.55 14.43
CA GLN A 310 10.05 -14.39 15.31
C GLN A 310 10.77 -15.75 15.46
N GLN A 311 11.02 -16.19 16.69
CA GLN A 311 11.33 -17.60 16.93
C GLN A 311 10.05 -18.39 16.64
N GLN A 312 10.11 -19.35 15.71
CA GLN A 312 9.04 -20.33 15.54
C GLN A 312 8.82 -21.04 16.88
N GLN A 313 7.72 -20.75 17.55
CA GLN A 313 7.22 -21.62 18.60
C GLN A 313 6.49 -22.77 17.89
N ASP A 314 7.12 -23.95 17.90
CA ASP A 314 6.44 -25.20 17.58
C ASP A 314 5.30 -25.41 18.59
N GLY A 315 4.07 -25.43 18.09
CA GLY A 315 2.90 -25.92 18.83
C GLY A 315 2.18 -24.88 19.70
N GLY A 316 1.31 -24.07 19.09
CA GLY A 316 0.29 -23.31 19.82
C GLY A 316 -0.53 -22.42 18.91
N ASP A 317 -1.87 -22.52 19.02
CA ASP A 317 -2.90 -21.73 18.32
C ASP A 317 -2.50 -20.25 18.19
N SER A 318 -1.89 -19.91 17.04
CA SER A 318 -1.53 -18.55 16.71
C SER A 318 -2.64 -17.95 15.87
N LYS A 319 -3.63 -17.33 16.53
CA LYS A 319 -4.31 -16.19 15.90
C LYS A 319 -3.21 -15.20 15.52
N SER A 320 -2.92 -15.14 14.23
CA SER A 320 -1.78 -14.50 13.58
C SER A 320 -1.44 -13.13 14.14
N LYS A 321 -0.48 -13.04 15.08
CA LYS A 321 0.22 -11.77 15.29
C LYS A 321 1.21 -11.63 14.14
N LEU A 322 0.83 -10.84 13.15
CA LEU A 322 1.73 -10.42 12.07
C LEU A 322 3.09 -10.01 12.64
N PRO A 323 4.21 -10.36 11.98
CA PRO A 323 5.54 -9.96 12.43
C PRO A 323 5.58 -8.45 12.68
N GLN A 324 6.12 -8.06 13.84
CA GLN A 324 6.27 -6.64 14.14
C GLN A 324 7.32 -6.05 13.19
N ASP A 325 6.88 -5.06 12.43
CA ASP A 325 7.64 -4.31 11.43
C ASP A 325 7.84 -2.89 11.96
N PHE A 326 9.03 -2.34 11.80
CA PHE A 326 9.42 -1.01 12.24
C PHE A 326 10.02 -0.19 11.10
N LEU A 327 9.93 1.13 11.18
CA LEU A 327 10.51 2.02 10.18
C LEU A 327 11.83 2.66 10.63
N ILE A 328 12.77 2.73 9.68
CA ILE A 328 13.89 3.67 9.68
C ILE A 328 13.59 4.70 8.58
N SER A 329 13.68 5.98 8.92
CA SER A 329 13.23 7.10 8.08
C SER A 329 14.39 7.87 7.47
N LEU A 330 14.22 8.39 6.24
CA LEU A 330 15.24 9.22 5.58
C LEU A 330 15.62 10.47 6.37
N ARG A 331 14.62 11.23 6.84
CA ARG A 331 14.77 12.37 7.74
C ARG A 331 14.31 11.96 9.14
N PRO A 332 14.59 12.73 10.21
CA PRO A 332 14.04 12.48 11.53
C PRO A 332 12.54 12.13 11.48
N ILE A 333 12.12 11.13 12.25
CA ILE A 333 10.75 10.60 12.19
C ILE A 333 9.71 11.66 12.59
N THR A 334 10.13 12.65 13.38
CA THR A 334 9.34 13.81 13.80
C THR A 334 9.34 14.96 12.77
N HIS A 335 10.18 14.90 11.74
CA HIS A 335 10.28 15.92 10.70
C HIS A 335 8.92 16.09 10.00
N PRO A 336 8.46 17.33 9.70
CA PRO A 336 7.14 17.57 9.12
C PRO A 336 6.85 16.78 7.84
N SER A 337 7.87 16.54 7.02
CA SER A 337 7.77 15.77 5.77
C SER A 337 7.68 14.25 5.95
N SER A 338 7.95 13.71 7.15
CA SER A 338 7.95 12.28 7.47
C SER A 338 6.53 11.78 7.79
N LEU A 339 5.55 11.98 6.90
CA LEU A 339 4.12 11.78 7.22
C LEU A 339 3.80 10.38 7.78
N VAL A 340 4.31 9.32 7.13
CA VAL A 340 4.09 7.93 7.59
C VAL A 340 4.75 7.72 8.94
N GLY A 341 6.02 8.12 9.08
CA GLY A 341 6.80 8.01 10.31
C GLY A 341 6.12 8.72 11.50
N ARG A 342 5.67 9.97 11.31
CA ARG A 342 4.97 10.75 12.33
C ARG A 342 3.67 10.09 12.78
N SER A 343 2.90 9.57 11.83
CA SER A 343 1.65 8.86 12.15
C SER A 343 1.93 7.64 13.02
N ARG A 344 2.93 6.81 12.66
CA ARG A 344 3.30 5.63 13.44
C ARG A 344 3.84 5.98 14.83
N ALA A 345 4.73 6.97 14.91
CA ALA A 345 5.28 7.45 16.17
C ALA A 345 4.20 7.97 17.13
N SER A 346 3.16 8.64 16.60
CA SER A 346 2.05 9.16 17.41
C SER A 346 1.16 8.09 18.04
N SER A 347 1.19 6.87 17.50
CA SER A 347 0.41 5.74 18.00
C SER A 347 1.12 4.98 19.14
N SER A 348 2.41 5.26 19.38
CA SER A 348 3.22 4.63 20.42
C SER A 348 3.56 5.63 21.54
N SER A 349 3.52 5.17 22.79
CA SER A 349 4.04 5.95 23.92
C SER A 349 5.58 5.88 23.93
N ALA A 350 6.23 6.81 23.24
CA ALA A 350 7.69 6.88 23.17
C ALA A 350 8.34 7.09 24.55
N SER A 351 9.31 6.25 24.91
CA SER A 351 10.15 6.51 26.09
C SER A 351 11.08 7.70 25.88
N ARG A 352 11.57 8.31 26.96
CA ARG A 352 12.58 9.38 26.85
C ARG A 352 13.86 8.92 26.13
N LEU A 353 14.23 7.64 26.30
CA LEU A 353 15.38 7.04 25.61
C LEU A 353 15.17 7.07 24.09
N SER A 354 14.00 6.65 23.62
CA SER A 354 13.69 6.64 22.18
C SER A 354 13.61 8.03 21.55
N THR A 355 13.50 9.09 22.36
CA THR A 355 13.48 10.50 21.89
C THR A 355 14.85 11.16 21.82
N LEU A 356 15.92 10.46 22.19
CA LEU A 356 17.27 11.01 22.13
C LEU A 356 17.66 11.35 20.68
N PRO A 357 18.43 12.43 20.43
CA PRO A 357 18.80 12.86 19.08
C PRO A 357 19.45 11.76 18.23
N GLY A 358 20.32 10.93 18.82
CA GLY A 358 20.94 9.80 18.12
C GLY A 358 19.97 8.73 17.62
N PHE A 359 18.70 8.76 18.04
CA PHE A 359 17.65 7.84 17.58
C PHE A 359 16.58 8.52 16.71
N ALA A 360 16.81 9.76 16.27
CA ALA A 360 15.79 10.57 15.59
C ALA A 360 15.22 9.92 14.31
N HIS A 361 15.97 9.05 13.63
CA HIS A 361 15.54 8.37 12.39
C HIS A 361 14.72 7.10 12.62
N PHE A 362 14.67 6.58 13.85
CA PHE A 362 14.08 5.28 14.14
C PHE A 362 12.67 5.44 14.71
N GLU A 363 11.78 4.51 14.38
CA GLU A 363 10.49 4.42 15.05
C GLU A 363 10.68 4.20 16.56
N PRO A 364 10.08 5.02 17.45
CA PRO A 364 10.32 4.93 18.89
C PRO A 364 10.12 3.53 19.46
N ALA A 365 9.10 2.81 18.98
CA ALA A 365 8.82 1.44 19.38
C ALA A 365 9.94 0.44 19.07
N LEU A 366 10.75 0.67 18.01
CA LEU A 366 11.92 -0.16 17.70
C LEU A 366 13.00 0.03 18.76
N VAL A 367 13.27 1.30 19.10
CA VAL A 367 14.29 1.66 20.08
C VAL A 367 13.89 1.14 21.46
N ASP A 368 12.61 1.29 21.82
CA ASP A 368 12.07 0.77 23.08
C ASP A 368 12.09 -0.76 23.16
N ASP A 369 11.79 -1.46 22.06
CA ASP A 369 11.88 -2.93 22.01
C ASP A 369 13.33 -3.40 22.19
N LEU A 370 14.30 -2.76 21.51
CA LEU A 370 15.72 -3.08 21.64
C LEU A 370 16.23 -2.77 23.06
N ALA A 371 15.91 -1.59 23.60
CA ALA A 371 16.28 -1.21 24.96
C ALA A 371 15.74 -2.20 25.99
N SER A 372 14.46 -2.59 25.86
CA SER A 372 13.85 -3.58 26.77
C SER A 372 14.53 -4.95 26.69
N ALA A 373 14.94 -5.36 25.48
CA ALA A 373 15.61 -6.63 25.25
C ALA A 373 16.99 -6.72 25.90
N VAL A 374 17.74 -5.61 25.97
CA VAL A 374 19.14 -5.60 26.44
C VAL A 374 19.38 -4.90 27.78
N ALA A 375 18.37 -4.21 28.33
CA ALA A 375 18.49 -3.52 29.61
C ALA A 375 18.57 -4.49 30.81
N THR A 376 19.51 -4.21 31.72
CA THR A 376 19.61 -4.90 33.01
C THR A 376 18.43 -4.55 33.93
N PRO A 377 18.16 -5.33 34.99
CA PRO A 377 17.12 -4.99 35.96
C PRO A 377 17.29 -3.59 36.58
N GLU A 378 18.53 -3.17 36.84
CA GLU A 378 18.87 -1.86 37.38
C GLU A 378 18.58 -0.75 36.37
N GLU A 379 18.99 -0.92 35.12
CA GLU A 379 18.74 0.04 34.04
C GLU A 379 17.24 0.19 33.76
N ARG A 380 16.46 -0.89 33.82
CA ARG A 380 15.00 -0.83 33.68
C ARG A 380 14.37 0.04 34.76
N GLN A 381 14.83 -0.06 36.01
CA GLN A 381 14.36 0.78 37.11
C GLN A 381 14.75 2.25 36.93
N VAL A 382 15.96 2.53 36.44
CA VAL A 382 16.40 3.90 36.15
C VAL A 382 15.59 4.49 34.98
N LEU A 383 15.42 3.74 33.89
CA LEU A 383 14.65 4.14 32.72
C LEU A 383 13.18 4.42 33.07
N GLN A 384 12.57 3.56 33.90
CA GLN A 384 11.21 3.79 34.39
C GLN A 384 11.10 5.08 35.19
N ARG A 385 12.01 5.29 36.16
CA ARG A 385 12.04 6.54 36.95
C ARG A 385 12.21 7.77 36.07
N TRP A 386 13.12 7.72 35.10
CA TRP A 386 13.36 8.83 34.17
C TRP A 386 12.12 9.12 33.30
N ASN A 387 11.42 8.08 32.83
CA ASN A 387 10.17 8.24 32.09
C ASN A 387 9.05 8.87 32.96
N ASP A 388 8.99 8.52 34.25
CA ASP A 388 8.00 9.01 35.20
C ASP A 388 8.26 10.45 35.70
N GLU A 389 9.48 10.96 35.53
CA GLU A 389 9.79 12.36 35.83
C GLU A 389 8.86 13.28 35.03
N LYS A 390 8.17 14.20 35.72
CA LYS A 390 7.31 15.20 35.07
C LYS A 390 8.12 15.93 33.99
N LYS A 391 7.59 16.00 32.77
CA LYS A 391 8.14 16.88 31.72
C LYS A 391 8.21 18.29 32.30
N SER A 392 9.40 18.75 32.67
CA SER A 392 9.63 20.14 33.07
C SER A 392 9.21 21.04 31.91
N THR A 393 8.59 22.18 32.20
CA THR A 393 8.11 23.18 31.21
C THR A 393 9.25 23.89 30.45
N THR A 394 10.45 23.30 30.41
CA THR A 394 11.64 23.82 29.75
C THR A 394 11.99 22.90 28.57
N THR A 395 12.23 23.53 27.43
CA THR A 395 12.28 22.99 26.06
C THR A 395 13.49 22.10 25.74
N ASP A 396 14.11 21.45 26.72
CA ASP A 396 15.27 20.58 26.49
C ASP A 396 14.96 19.12 26.90
N PRO A 397 15.18 18.11 26.03
CA PRO A 397 15.16 16.72 26.47
C PRO A 397 16.25 16.55 27.53
N ALA A 398 15.84 16.30 28.78
CA ALA A 398 16.77 16.07 29.87
C ALA A 398 17.79 15.02 29.44
N ALA A 399 19.09 15.32 29.57
CA ALA A 399 20.15 14.38 29.23
C ALA A 399 19.90 13.01 29.93
N PRO A 400 20.23 11.89 29.29
CA PRO A 400 20.03 10.59 29.91
C PRO A 400 20.87 10.50 31.20
N PRO A 401 20.32 9.91 32.28
CA PRO A 401 21.10 9.61 33.48
C PRO A 401 22.40 8.86 33.13
N PRO A 402 23.53 9.14 33.79
CA PRO A 402 24.80 8.45 33.51
C PRO A 402 24.70 6.93 33.57
N GLU A 403 23.81 6.40 34.41
CA GLU A 403 23.54 4.97 34.56
C GLU A 403 22.92 4.33 33.31
N LEU A 404 22.32 5.12 32.41
CA LEU A 404 21.77 4.64 31.14
C LEU A 404 22.75 4.78 29.96
N ALA A 405 23.94 5.36 30.17
CA ALA A 405 24.90 5.61 29.09
C ALA A 405 25.33 4.31 28.38
N GLU A 406 25.57 3.24 29.15
CA GLU A 406 25.91 1.93 28.56
C GLU A 406 24.74 1.31 27.81
N LEU A 407 23.52 1.41 28.33
CA LEU A 407 22.31 0.95 27.62
C LEU A 407 22.14 1.66 26.29
N VAL A 408 22.25 3.00 26.29
CA VAL A 408 22.17 3.82 25.05
C VAL A 408 23.26 3.40 24.07
N GLY A 409 24.49 3.18 24.55
CA GLY A 409 25.60 2.67 23.74
C GLY A 409 25.29 1.32 23.09
N ARG A 410 24.82 0.34 23.88
CA ARG A 410 24.45 -0.99 23.36
C ARG A 410 23.35 -0.92 22.29
N VAL A 411 22.32 -0.09 22.51
CA VAL A 411 21.24 0.08 21.53
C VAL A 411 21.76 0.76 20.25
N LYS A 412 22.61 1.81 20.37
CA LYS A 412 23.27 2.43 19.22
C LYS A 412 24.09 1.39 18.44
N ASP A 413 24.94 0.60 19.11
CA ASP A 413 25.79 -0.39 18.43
C ASP A 413 24.98 -1.46 17.68
N MET A 414 23.87 -1.94 18.27
CA MET A 414 22.97 -2.88 17.59
C MET A 414 22.35 -2.28 16.32
N LEU A 415 21.87 -1.04 16.40
CA LEU A 415 21.31 -0.33 15.25
C LEU A 415 22.38 -0.06 14.19
N ALA A 416 23.58 0.41 14.59
CA ALA A 416 24.71 0.64 13.70
C ALA A 416 25.10 -0.63 12.92
N GLY A 417 25.26 -1.74 13.64
CA GLY A 417 25.62 -3.03 13.04
C GLY A 417 24.57 -3.48 12.02
N LYS A 418 23.28 -3.32 12.33
CA LYS A 418 22.18 -3.65 11.43
C LYS A 418 22.16 -2.75 10.19
N LEU A 419 22.29 -1.44 10.35
CA LEU A 419 22.32 -0.49 9.23
C LEU A 419 23.50 -0.76 8.30
N GLN A 420 24.69 -1.02 8.86
CA GLN A 420 25.90 -1.32 8.10
C GLN A 420 25.75 -2.62 7.31
N TYR A 421 25.21 -3.66 7.94
CA TYR A 421 24.95 -4.95 7.29
C TYR A 421 23.98 -4.80 6.11
N ASP A 422 22.86 -4.08 6.30
CA ASP A 422 21.90 -3.86 5.21
C ASP A 422 22.49 -3.01 4.08
N TYR A 423 23.30 -2.00 4.42
CA TYR A 423 23.97 -1.18 3.41
C TYR A 423 24.95 -2.01 2.58
N GLN A 424 25.79 -2.82 3.22
CA GLN A 424 26.74 -3.71 2.53
C GLN A 424 26.03 -4.69 1.62
N ARG A 425 24.89 -5.26 2.04
CA ARG A 425 24.08 -6.14 1.19
C ARG A 425 23.55 -5.45 -0.07
N LEU A 426 23.20 -4.18 0.01
CA LEU A 426 22.75 -3.42 -1.17
C LEU A 426 23.92 -3.12 -2.12
N VAL A 427 25.11 -2.84 -1.57
CA VAL A 427 26.32 -2.54 -2.36
C VAL A 427 26.87 -3.79 -3.05
N ALA A 428 26.91 -4.94 -2.36
CA ALA A 428 27.43 -6.19 -2.91
C ALA A 428 26.71 -6.63 -4.20
N VAL A 429 25.40 -6.36 -4.31
CA VAL A 429 24.62 -6.67 -5.52
C VAL A 429 25.00 -5.76 -6.71
N GLU A 430 25.50 -4.56 -6.45
CA GLU A 430 25.89 -3.59 -7.49
C GLU A 430 27.36 -3.72 -7.89
N GLU A 431 28.25 -4.00 -6.94
CA GLU A 431 29.70 -4.03 -7.18
C GLU A 431 30.23 -5.45 -7.43
N GLY A 432 29.41 -6.47 -7.16
CA GLY A 432 29.86 -7.86 -7.08
C GLY A 432 30.47 -8.12 -5.70
N ASP A 433 30.36 -9.36 -5.22
CA ASP A 433 31.09 -9.79 -4.03
C ASP A 433 32.43 -10.40 -4.48
N ASP A 434 33.55 -9.82 -4.04
CA ASP A 434 34.90 -10.33 -4.35
C ASP A 434 35.08 -11.79 -3.86
N ASP A 435 34.26 -12.24 -2.90
CA ASP A 435 34.28 -13.59 -2.34
C ASP A 435 33.28 -14.57 -3.01
N ASP A 436 32.40 -14.10 -3.91
CA ASP A 436 31.44 -14.94 -4.65
C ASP A 436 31.67 -14.85 -6.18
N GLU A 437 32.55 -15.73 -6.69
CA GLU A 437 32.91 -15.84 -8.12
C GLU A 437 31.71 -16.04 -9.08
N GLY A 438 30.49 -16.24 -8.56
CA GLY A 438 29.25 -16.41 -9.33
C GLY A 438 28.30 -15.21 -9.37
N GLN A 439 28.53 -14.12 -8.63
CA GLN A 439 27.59 -13.01 -8.55
C GLN A 439 27.82 -12.00 -9.70
N GLU A 440 27.00 -12.07 -10.75
CA GLU A 440 27.05 -11.10 -11.86
C GLU A 440 26.60 -9.72 -11.38
N VAL A 441 27.49 -8.73 -11.52
CA VAL A 441 27.20 -7.30 -11.34
C VAL A 441 25.98 -6.90 -12.17
N LEU A 442 25.00 -6.24 -11.53
CA LEU A 442 23.83 -5.74 -12.25
C LEU A 442 24.24 -4.76 -13.37
N PRO A 443 23.77 -4.96 -14.61
CA PRO A 443 24.05 -4.02 -15.69
C PRO A 443 23.34 -2.67 -15.44
N SER A 444 23.62 -1.69 -16.29
CA SER A 444 22.84 -0.44 -16.27
C SER A 444 21.36 -0.74 -16.59
N PRO A 445 20.40 -0.13 -15.86
CA PRO A 445 18.98 -0.32 -16.12
C PRO A 445 18.59 -0.06 -17.58
N GLY A 446 18.03 -1.06 -18.25
CA GLY A 446 17.66 -1.00 -19.67
C GLY A 446 16.18 -0.73 -19.93
N ASN A 447 15.32 -0.79 -18.91
CA ASN A 447 13.89 -0.58 -19.04
C ASN A 447 13.28 0.16 -17.83
N ARG A 448 12.00 0.51 -17.91
CA ARG A 448 11.29 1.28 -16.87
C ARG A 448 11.28 0.59 -15.50
N ASN A 449 11.09 -0.72 -15.45
CA ASN A 449 11.02 -1.47 -14.19
C ASN A 449 12.39 -1.48 -13.52
N GLN A 450 13.45 -1.76 -14.28
CA GLN A 450 14.82 -1.73 -13.79
C GLN A 450 15.22 -0.32 -13.31
N MET A 451 14.84 0.73 -14.04
CA MET A 451 15.10 2.12 -13.61
C MET A 451 14.39 2.44 -12.29
N LEU A 452 13.12 2.04 -12.15
CA LEU A 452 12.34 2.23 -10.92
C LEU A 452 12.92 1.45 -9.74
N ALA A 453 13.34 0.20 -9.97
CA ALA A 453 13.96 -0.65 -8.96
C ALA A 453 15.31 -0.10 -8.49
N ALA A 454 16.18 0.31 -9.43
CA ALA A 454 17.45 0.94 -9.13
C ALA A 454 17.25 2.25 -8.35
N GLU A 455 16.31 3.09 -8.75
CA GLU A 455 15.98 4.33 -8.03
C GLU A 455 15.50 4.04 -6.59
N TYR A 456 14.66 3.02 -6.41
CA TYR A 456 14.22 2.59 -5.08
C TYR A 456 15.40 2.08 -4.22
N ARG A 457 16.30 1.26 -4.78
CA ARG A 457 17.51 0.79 -4.10
C ARG A 457 18.40 1.95 -3.63
N GLU A 458 18.63 2.93 -4.50
CA GLU A 458 19.40 4.13 -4.15
C GLU A 458 18.77 4.89 -2.97
N ARG A 459 17.44 5.02 -2.95
CA ARG A 459 16.72 5.66 -1.85
C ARG A 459 16.83 4.86 -0.55
N CYS A 460 16.82 3.53 -0.60
CA CYS A 460 17.13 2.70 0.58
C CYS A 460 18.54 2.98 1.10
N LYS A 461 19.56 3.02 0.23
CA LYS A 461 20.93 3.37 0.63
C LYS A 461 20.99 4.76 1.30
N LYS A 462 20.29 5.74 0.72
CA LYS A 462 20.21 7.11 1.28
C LYS A 462 19.63 7.13 2.70
N VAL A 463 18.56 6.36 2.95
CA VAL A 463 17.96 6.22 4.29
C VAL A 463 18.97 5.63 5.28
N LEU A 464 19.66 4.55 4.90
CA LEU A 464 20.64 3.89 5.76
C LEU A 464 21.81 4.81 6.11
N VAL A 465 22.34 5.55 5.13
CA VAL A 465 23.43 6.52 5.31
C VAL A 465 23.01 7.64 6.25
N ALA A 466 21.84 8.24 6.05
CA ALA A 466 21.33 9.31 6.90
C ALA A 466 21.18 8.84 8.36
N ALA A 467 20.56 7.68 8.58
CA ALA A 467 20.40 7.11 9.91
C ALA A 467 21.75 6.79 10.60
N MET A 468 22.74 6.30 9.84
CA MET A 468 24.09 6.03 10.38
C MET A 468 24.85 7.30 10.77
N GLN A 469 24.67 8.40 10.04
CA GLN A 469 25.33 9.68 10.34
C GLN A 469 24.86 10.26 11.67
N ASP A 470 23.54 10.32 11.88
CA ASP A 470 22.95 10.85 13.13
C ASP A 470 23.24 9.95 14.32
N LEU A 471 23.28 8.63 14.13
CA LEU A 471 23.61 7.67 15.19
C LEU A 471 25.05 7.85 15.70
N LYS A 472 25.98 8.28 14.82
CA LYS A 472 27.38 8.58 15.14
C LYS A 472 27.59 9.99 15.68
N SER A 473 26.63 10.90 15.48
CA SER A 473 26.72 12.26 16.01
C SER A 473 26.83 12.18 17.54
N LYS A 474 27.91 12.74 18.10
CA LYS A 474 28.08 12.84 19.55
C LYS A 474 26.94 13.72 20.05
N ASP A 475 26.19 13.23 21.05
CA ASP A 475 25.22 14.04 21.77
C ASP A 475 25.90 15.38 22.14
N GLY A 476 25.37 16.47 21.58
CA GLY A 476 26.08 17.75 21.44
C GLY A 476 26.57 18.33 22.77
N GLY A 477 27.84 18.06 23.08
CA GLY A 477 28.69 18.87 23.94
C GLY A 477 29.81 19.43 23.08
N GLY A 478 29.57 20.61 22.50
CA GLY A 478 30.53 21.29 21.63
C GLY A 478 30.11 22.73 21.39
N THR A 479 30.46 23.59 22.35
CA THR A 479 30.44 25.04 22.21
C THR A 479 31.11 25.44 20.89
N GLY A 480 30.35 26.13 20.03
CA GLY A 480 30.94 26.91 18.95
C GLY A 480 31.63 28.12 19.55
N GLU A 481 32.93 27.99 19.79
CA GLU A 481 33.88 29.09 19.75
C GLU A 481 35.04 28.66 18.84
N ASP A 482 35.69 29.67 18.24
CA ASP A 482 36.74 29.67 17.22
C ASP A 482 36.18 29.84 15.79
N GLY A 483 36.43 30.95 15.08
CA GLY A 483 37.26 32.13 15.32
C GLY A 483 37.36 32.92 14.01
#